data_AF-A0A3E3K501-F1
#
_entry.id   AF-A0A3E3K501-F1
#
_cell.length_a   1.000
_cell.length_b   1.000
_cell.length_c   1.000
_cell.angle_alpha   90.00
_cell.angle_beta   90.00
_cell.angle_gamma   90.00
#
_symmetry.space_group_name_H-M   'P 1'
#
loop_
_entity.id
_entity.type
_entity.pdbx_description
1 polymer ?
#
loop_
_entity_poly.entity_id
_entity_poly.type
_entity_poly.pdbx_seq_one_letter_code
_entity_poly.pdbx_strand_id
1 'polypeptide(L)'
;MSKRCYCVTLEDGSTREYPEGTRFLEIAKDFQGHYENDIVLVISDGKLLELYKTLEKDCFLRFLTTGDDIGLKTYRRSMSLMLVKAVYDTAGHDRIRKVRIHYAAGQGYYCTIDGDISLNEVFLRQVEETMHRIVEQDLPIEKRSIHTDEAVELFHQYGMYDKEELFKYRRSSRVNLYRMGAFEDYNYGYMVPSTGYLRYFALHLYDEGFVIQLPEIANPRVIPPFAVREKLFQVQKESMRWGDLQNIETVGDLNREIVQAGAQNMVLVQEAQQEKKIAEIAEQIAKRGDVKFVLVAGPSSSGKTTFSHRLSIQLKVNGMRPHPLAVDNYFVNRDQTPKDERGNYDFECLEAIDVEQFNEDLRRLLLGEEVGIPTFDFITGQRKYDGRKLKMESRDILVIEGIHCLNPKLTETLPDDRKFKIYISALTQLNVDEHNRIPTTDGRLIRRIVRDARTRGTTAARTIAMWYSVRRGEERNIFPFQEEADIMFNSALIYELAVLKQYVEPLLFQITPDMEEYHEAKRLLKFLDYFLGIGTDRIPANSLLREFIGGGCFDL
;
A
#
# COMPACT_ATOMS: atom_id res chain seq x y z
N MET A 1 15.73 18.01 -47.68
CA MET A 1 14.32 17.98 -47.25
C MET A 1 14.25 18.61 -45.86
N SER A 2 13.43 19.66 -45.67
CA SER A 2 13.21 20.21 -44.32
C SER A 2 12.61 19.10 -43.45
N LYS A 3 13.20 18.83 -42.29
CA LYS A 3 12.53 17.98 -41.30
C LYS A 3 11.20 18.66 -40.96
N ARG A 4 10.11 17.89 -40.91
CA ARG A 4 8.84 18.40 -40.36
C ARG A 4 9.10 18.83 -38.92
N CYS A 5 8.48 19.91 -38.50
CA CYS A 5 8.48 20.35 -37.11
C CYS A 5 7.06 20.18 -36.55
N TYR A 6 6.98 19.94 -35.26
CA TYR A 6 5.73 19.86 -34.52
C TYR A 6 5.74 20.86 -33.37
N CYS A 7 4.56 21.43 -33.10
CA CYS A 7 4.33 22.37 -32.02
C CYS A 7 4.03 21.60 -30.73
N VAL A 8 4.79 21.93 -29.68
CA VAL A 8 4.59 21.45 -28.32
C VAL A 8 4.02 22.59 -27.49
N THR A 9 2.84 22.37 -26.93
CA THR A 9 2.17 23.31 -26.03
C THR A 9 2.21 22.79 -24.59
N LEU A 10 2.63 23.62 -23.64
CA LEU A 10 2.64 23.27 -22.21
C LEU A 10 1.40 23.77 -21.47
N GLU A 11 1.24 23.33 -20.22
CA GLU A 11 0.12 23.74 -19.34
C GLU A 11 0.06 25.24 -19.06
N ASP A 12 1.21 25.93 -19.09
CA ASP A 12 1.29 27.39 -18.94
C ASP A 12 0.96 28.16 -20.23
N GLY A 13 0.59 27.44 -21.31
CA GLY A 13 0.30 28.01 -22.62
C GLY A 13 1.54 28.33 -23.46
N SER A 14 2.75 28.09 -22.94
CA SER A 14 3.97 28.26 -23.74
C SER A 14 4.02 27.25 -24.88
N THR A 15 4.48 27.70 -26.04
CA THR A 15 4.62 26.88 -27.24
C THR A 15 6.05 26.92 -27.76
N ARG A 16 6.55 25.77 -28.21
CA ARG A 16 7.84 25.65 -28.90
C ARG A 16 7.75 24.64 -30.03
N GLU A 17 8.51 24.89 -31.10
CA GLU A 17 8.62 23.96 -32.22
C GLU A 17 9.84 23.07 -32.10
N TYR A 18 9.64 21.78 -32.37
CA TYR A 18 10.69 20.77 -32.35
C TYR A 18 10.65 19.94 -33.64
N PRO A 19 11.80 19.50 -34.19
CA PRO A 19 11.82 18.57 -35.30
C PRO A 19 11.07 17.26 -34.99
N GLU A 20 10.43 16.67 -35.99
CA GLU A 20 9.87 15.32 -35.94
C GLU A 20 10.93 14.32 -35.46
N GLY A 21 10.54 13.45 -34.52
CA GLY A 21 11.44 12.47 -33.91
C GLY A 21 12.27 12.97 -32.74
N THR A 22 12.16 14.25 -32.34
CA THR A 22 12.79 14.78 -31.13
C THR A 22 12.33 13.98 -29.90
N ARG A 23 13.26 13.54 -29.06
CA ARG A 23 12.92 12.79 -27.83
C ARG A 23 12.31 13.73 -26.80
N PHE A 24 11.32 13.26 -26.05
CA PHE A 24 10.77 14.03 -24.92
C PHE A 24 11.83 14.35 -23.86
N LEU A 25 12.92 13.57 -23.79
CA LEU A 25 14.07 13.87 -22.96
C LEU A 25 14.78 15.16 -23.37
N GLU A 26 14.90 15.43 -24.68
CA GLU A 26 15.51 16.65 -25.20
C GLU A 26 14.59 17.85 -24.91
N ILE A 27 13.29 17.68 -25.13
CA ILE A 27 12.28 18.69 -24.80
C ILE A 27 12.29 18.96 -23.28
N ALA A 28 12.32 17.93 -22.44
CA ALA A 28 12.36 18.09 -20.98
C ALA A 28 13.60 18.86 -20.51
N LYS A 29 14.77 18.66 -21.13
CA LYS A 29 16.00 19.42 -20.81
C LYS A 29 15.84 20.91 -21.03
N ASP A 30 15.14 21.32 -22.09
CA ASP A 30 14.87 22.73 -22.39
C ASP A 30 14.00 23.42 -21.33
N PHE A 31 13.17 22.65 -20.61
CA PHE A 31 12.23 23.15 -19.61
C PHE A 31 12.64 22.83 -18.17
N GLN A 32 13.67 22.00 -17.95
CA GLN A 32 14.08 21.58 -16.61
C GLN A 32 14.35 22.75 -15.66
N GLY A 33 14.85 23.90 -16.17
CA GLY A 33 15.10 25.10 -15.38
C GLY A 33 13.84 25.76 -14.80
N HIS A 34 12.64 25.41 -15.28
CA HIS A 34 11.37 25.89 -14.73
C HIS A 34 10.83 25.01 -13.60
N TYR A 35 11.44 23.85 -13.36
CA TYR A 35 11.01 22.88 -12.36
C TYR A 35 12.10 22.73 -11.30
N GLU A 36 11.71 22.83 -10.03
CA GLU A 36 12.63 22.60 -8.91
C GLU A 36 13.16 21.16 -8.94
N ASN A 37 12.29 20.19 -9.22
CA ASN A 37 12.55 18.76 -9.18
C ASN A 37 12.83 18.18 -10.57
N ASP A 38 13.50 17.03 -10.62
CA ASP A 38 13.93 16.42 -11.89
C ASP A 38 12.71 15.91 -12.68
N ILE A 39 12.60 16.33 -13.94
CA ILE A 39 11.56 15.85 -14.86
C ILE A 39 11.92 14.42 -15.27
N VAL A 40 11.02 13.48 -14.98
CA VAL A 40 11.26 12.05 -15.19
C VAL A 40 10.29 11.41 -16.18
N LEU A 41 9.10 11.99 -16.36
CA LEU A 41 8.06 11.48 -17.27
C LEU A 41 7.30 12.64 -17.92
N VAL A 42 6.48 12.32 -18.92
CA VAL A 42 5.59 13.27 -19.58
C VAL A 42 4.20 12.67 -19.80
N ILE A 43 3.16 13.49 -19.70
CA ILE A 43 1.83 13.20 -20.23
C ILE A 43 1.69 13.96 -21.54
N SER A 44 1.52 13.23 -22.65
CA SER A 44 1.31 13.79 -23.99
C SER A 44 -0.09 13.46 -24.47
N ASP A 45 -0.92 14.47 -24.73
CA ASP A 45 -2.34 14.32 -25.11
C ASP A 45 -3.09 13.31 -24.20
N GLY A 46 -2.92 13.42 -22.88
CA GLY A 46 -3.54 12.51 -21.92
C GLY A 46 -2.94 11.10 -21.88
N LYS A 47 -1.75 10.87 -22.45
CA LYS A 47 -1.04 9.58 -22.38
C LYS A 47 0.28 9.72 -21.62
N LEU A 48 0.42 8.96 -20.54
CA LEU A 48 1.66 8.86 -19.77
C LEU A 48 2.76 8.09 -20.52
N LEU A 49 3.91 8.73 -20.71
CA LEU A 49 5.05 8.28 -21.52
C LEU A 49 6.39 8.49 -20.80
N GLU A 50 7.36 7.63 -21.14
CA GLU A 50 8.77 7.78 -20.78
C GLU A 50 9.48 8.77 -21.70
N LEU A 51 10.51 9.45 -21.18
CA LEU A 51 11.19 10.52 -21.91
C LEU A 51 12.01 10.05 -23.13
N TYR A 52 12.33 8.76 -23.26
CA TYR A 52 12.98 8.24 -24.46
C TYR A 52 12.04 8.17 -25.68
N LYS A 53 10.72 8.31 -25.49
CA LYS A 53 9.75 8.37 -26.59
C LYS A 53 9.91 9.67 -27.38
N THR A 54 9.46 9.65 -28.63
CA THR A 54 9.68 10.71 -29.61
C THR A 54 8.40 11.45 -29.95
N LEU A 55 8.56 12.73 -30.33
CA LEU A 55 7.50 13.59 -30.81
C LEU A 55 7.12 13.20 -32.26
N GLU A 56 5.87 12.82 -32.47
CA GLU A 56 5.34 12.33 -33.76
C GLU A 56 4.27 13.25 -34.36
N LYS A 57 3.78 14.22 -33.60
CA LYS A 57 2.73 15.18 -34.00
C LYS A 57 2.70 16.36 -33.03
N ASP A 58 1.98 17.41 -33.39
CA ASP A 58 1.63 18.48 -32.45
C ASP A 58 0.93 17.87 -31.24
N CYS A 59 1.30 18.33 -30.04
CA CYS A 59 0.73 17.79 -28.81
C CYS A 59 0.76 18.77 -27.65
N PHE A 60 -0.11 18.51 -26.68
CA PHE A 60 -0.07 19.13 -25.38
C PHE A 60 0.77 18.27 -24.43
N LEU A 61 1.75 18.88 -23.75
CA LEU A 61 2.62 18.21 -22.80
C LEU A 61 2.45 18.74 -21.38
N ARG A 62 2.37 17.81 -20.44
CA ARG A 62 2.54 18.05 -19.01
C ARG A 62 3.74 17.25 -18.51
N PHE A 63 4.70 17.91 -17.87
CA PHE A 63 5.83 17.23 -17.26
C PHE A 63 5.46 16.68 -15.88
N LEU A 64 6.06 15.54 -15.54
CA LEU A 64 6.00 14.95 -14.20
C LEU A 64 7.41 14.86 -13.64
N THR A 65 7.56 15.32 -12.41
CA THR A 65 8.82 15.43 -11.69
C THR A 65 8.93 14.43 -10.56
N THR A 66 10.11 14.29 -9.95
CA THR A 66 10.28 13.50 -8.71
C THR A 66 9.48 14.04 -7.51
N GLY A 67 8.95 15.26 -7.59
CA GLY A 67 8.02 15.81 -6.59
C GLY A 67 6.55 15.37 -6.79
N ASP A 68 6.24 14.66 -7.87
CA ASP A 68 4.93 14.07 -8.13
C ASP A 68 4.89 12.60 -7.67
N ASP A 69 3.74 12.11 -7.20
CA ASP A 69 3.60 10.71 -6.73
C ASP A 69 4.02 9.68 -7.81
N ILE A 70 3.59 9.87 -9.05
CA ILE A 70 3.98 9.01 -10.19
C ILE A 70 5.48 9.12 -10.47
N GLY A 71 6.05 10.31 -10.35
CA GLY A 71 7.47 10.54 -10.61
C GLY A 71 8.37 9.94 -9.53
N LEU A 72 8.03 10.08 -8.23
CA LEU A 72 8.79 9.41 -7.17
C LEU A 72 8.64 7.88 -7.24
N LYS A 73 7.45 7.35 -7.57
CA LYS A 73 7.29 5.91 -7.81
C LYS A 73 8.17 5.40 -8.96
N THR A 74 8.35 6.21 -9.99
CA THR A 74 9.24 5.94 -11.13
C THR A 74 10.71 5.94 -10.71
N TYR A 75 11.10 6.90 -9.88
CA TYR A 75 12.42 6.95 -9.25
C TYR A 75 12.72 5.70 -8.40
N ARG A 76 11.84 5.38 -7.44
CA ARG A 76 12.03 4.25 -6.51
C ARG A 76 12.09 2.90 -7.22
N ARG A 77 11.31 2.73 -8.30
CA ARG A 77 11.35 1.52 -9.12
C ARG A 77 12.68 1.38 -9.87
N SER A 78 13.14 2.48 -10.48
CA SER A 78 14.43 2.50 -11.18
C SER A 78 15.60 2.26 -10.23
N MET A 79 15.51 2.77 -9.00
CA MET A 79 16.48 2.51 -7.93
C MET A 79 16.51 1.03 -7.52
N SER A 80 15.35 0.37 -7.49
CA SER A 80 15.25 -1.07 -7.18
C SER A 80 16.02 -1.90 -8.23
N LEU A 81 15.86 -1.56 -9.52
CA LEU A 81 16.62 -2.17 -10.61
C LEU A 81 18.14 -1.95 -10.44
N MET A 82 18.55 -0.73 -10.12
CA MET A 82 19.97 -0.39 -9.91
C MET A 82 20.57 -1.12 -8.71
N LEU A 83 19.83 -1.24 -7.61
CA LEU A 83 20.26 -1.96 -6.42
C LEU A 83 20.52 -3.43 -6.73
N VAL A 84 19.57 -4.11 -7.36
CA VAL A 84 19.70 -5.53 -7.71
C VAL A 84 20.90 -5.72 -8.63
N LYS A 85 21.05 -4.88 -9.67
CA LYS A 85 22.23 -4.88 -10.54
C LYS A 85 23.52 -4.72 -9.73
N ALA A 86 23.59 -3.74 -8.83
CA ALA A 86 24.80 -3.45 -8.07
C ALA A 86 25.18 -4.59 -7.13
N VAL A 87 24.20 -5.31 -6.56
CA VAL A 87 24.46 -6.52 -5.77
C VAL A 87 25.10 -7.59 -6.64
N TYR A 88 24.54 -7.88 -7.81
CA TYR A 88 25.10 -8.87 -8.74
C TYR A 88 26.47 -8.47 -9.30
N ASP A 89 26.68 -7.20 -9.63
CA ASP A 89 27.98 -6.68 -10.09
C ASP A 89 29.06 -6.78 -9.00
N THR A 90 28.67 -6.66 -7.72
CA THR A 90 29.59 -6.70 -6.57
C THR A 90 29.90 -8.14 -6.15
N ALA A 91 28.86 -8.96 -6.03
CA ALA A 91 28.98 -10.35 -5.55
C ALA A 91 29.24 -11.35 -6.67
N GLY A 92 28.96 -11.06 -7.94
CA GLY A 92 28.98 -12.05 -9.01
C GLY A 92 27.71 -12.92 -9.00
N HIS A 93 27.21 -13.22 -10.20
CA HIS A 93 25.94 -13.95 -10.40
C HIS A 93 25.95 -15.38 -9.86
N ASP A 94 27.10 -16.05 -9.86
CA ASP A 94 27.28 -17.42 -9.39
C ASP A 94 27.21 -17.56 -7.86
N ARG A 95 27.49 -16.48 -7.12
CA ARG A 95 27.47 -16.47 -5.65
C ARG A 95 26.15 -16.02 -5.05
N ILE A 96 25.24 -15.48 -5.85
CA ILE A 96 23.93 -15.00 -5.39
C ILE A 96 22.86 -15.98 -5.84
N ARG A 97 22.16 -16.58 -4.88
CA ARG A 97 20.99 -17.41 -5.16
C ARG A 97 19.75 -16.54 -5.36
N LYS A 98 19.58 -15.51 -4.52
CA LYS A 98 18.36 -14.70 -4.50
C LYS A 98 18.61 -13.31 -3.90
N VAL A 99 18.02 -12.29 -4.51
CA VAL A 99 17.92 -10.93 -3.93
C VAL A 99 16.44 -10.62 -3.78
N ARG A 100 15.98 -10.33 -2.56
CA ARG A 100 14.58 -9.97 -2.31
C ARG A 100 14.46 -8.53 -1.89
N ILE A 101 13.53 -7.82 -2.51
CA ILE A 101 13.02 -6.51 -2.06
C ILE A 101 11.67 -6.77 -1.41
N HIS A 102 11.61 -6.63 -0.09
CA HIS A 102 10.44 -6.96 0.71
C HIS A 102 9.51 -5.74 0.82
N TYR A 103 9.20 -5.35 2.05
CA TYR A 103 8.26 -4.30 2.39
C TYR A 103 8.96 -2.96 2.64
N ALA A 104 8.14 -1.91 2.77
CA ALA A 104 8.64 -0.59 3.12
C ALA A 104 9.19 -0.57 4.55
N ALA A 105 10.41 -0.06 4.72
CA ALA A 105 11.05 0.16 6.02
C ALA A 105 11.57 1.60 6.06
N GLY A 106 11.03 2.40 6.97
CA GLY A 106 11.24 3.86 6.95
C GLY A 106 10.78 4.46 5.62
N GLN A 107 11.63 5.28 5.00
CA GLN A 107 11.40 5.84 3.66
C GLN A 107 11.97 4.98 2.52
N GLY A 108 12.35 3.75 2.84
CA GLY A 108 13.06 2.84 1.98
C GLY A 108 12.41 1.47 1.81
N TYR A 109 13.20 0.50 1.37
CA TYR A 109 12.80 -0.90 1.30
C TYR A 109 13.74 -1.77 2.12
N TYR A 110 13.17 -2.72 2.84
CA TYR A 110 13.95 -3.79 3.46
C TYR A 110 14.28 -4.85 2.41
N CYS A 111 15.53 -5.28 2.38
CA CYS A 111 16.08 -6.20 1.40
C CYS A 111 16.87 -7.32 2.09
N THR A 112 16.81 -8.52 1.51
CA THR A 112 17.66 -9.64 1.94
C THR A 112 18.40 -10.22 0.75
N ILE A 113 19.61 -10.70 0.99
CA ILE A 113 20.42 -11.40 -0.01
C ILE A 113 20.68 -12.79 0.51
N ASP A 114 20.49 -13.76 -0.37
CA ASP A 114 20.72 -15.16 -0.10
C ASP A 114 21.70 -15.70 -1.15
N GLY A 115 22.76 -16.35 -0.70
CA GLY A 115 23.89 -16.75 -1.53
C GLY A 115 25.13 -17.12 -0.71
N ASP A 116 26.22 -17.46 -1.39
CA ASP A 116 27.54 -17.71 -0.80
C ASP A 116 28.28 -16.38 -0.53
N ILE A 117 27.63 -15.53 0.26
CA ILE A 117 28.14 -14.22 0.67
C ILE A 117 27.81 -13.95 2.14
N SER A 118 28.68 -13.17 2.79
CA SER A 118 28.41 -12.64 4.13
C SER A 118 27.91 -11.20 4.00
N LEU A 119 26.62 -10.99 4.26
CA LEU A 119 26.05 -9.64 4.31
C LEU A 119 26.52 -8.94 5.59
N ASN A 120 27.43 -7.99 5.42
CA ASN A 120 28.01 -7.18 6.49
C ASN A 120 28.29 -5.76 5.98
N GLU A 121 28.72 -4.87 6.88
CA GLU A 121 29.02 -3.46 6.56
C GLU A 121 30.06 -3.29 5.45
N VAL A 122 31.04 -4.20 5.33
CA VAL A 122 32.07 -4.11 4.28
C VAL A 122 31.43 -4.40 2.92
N PHE A 123 30.67 -5.49 2.82
CA PHE A 123 29.98 -5.86 1.59
C PHE A 123 28.95 -4.79 1.20
N LEU A 124 28.17 -4.27 2.16
CA LEU A 124 27.14 -3.29 1.88
C LEU A 124 27.74 -1.97 1.35
N ARG A 125 28.87 -1.52 1.91
CA ARG A 125 29.62 -0.37 1.36
C ARG A 125 30.11 -0.61 -0.06
N GLN A 126 30.58 -1.81 -0.41
CA GLN A 126 30.99 -2.14 -1.77
C GLN A 126 29.82 -2.09 -2.76
N VAL A 127 28.63 -2.52 -2.32
CA VAL A 127 27.39 -2.40 -3.12
C VAL A 127 27.04 -0.92 -3.32
N GLU A 128 27.09 -0.11 -2.26
CA GLU A 128 26.81 1.33 -2.32
C GLU A 128 27.80 2.08 -3.25
N GLU A 129 29.10 1.80 -3.14
CA GLU A 129 30.14 2.33 -4.05
C GLU A 129 29.88 1.92 -5.51
N THR A 130 29.42 0.68 -5.73
CA THR A 130 29.04 0.20 -7.06
C THR A 130 27.80 0.93 -7.59
N MET A 131 26.80 1.20 -6.76
CA MET A 131 25.64 2.00 -7.13
C MET A 131 26.05 3.42 -7.53
N HIS A 132 26.92 4.09 -6.75
CA HIS A 132 27.43 5.42 -7.11
C HIS A 132 28.19 5.42 -8.44
N ARG A 133 29.03 4.40 -8.69
CA ARG A 133 29.71 4.24 -9.98
C ARG A 133 28.73 4.09 -11.14
N ILE A 134 27.65 3.33 -10.95
CA ILE A 134 26.59 3.16 -11.97
C ILE A 134 25.88 4.50 -12.23
N VAL A 135 25.64 5.32 -11.20
CA VAL A 135 25.09 6.68 -11.35
C VAL A 135 26.02 7.58 -12.16
N GLU A 136 27.32 7.58 -11.84
CA GLU A 136 28.34 8.39 -12.54
C GLU A 136 28.47 8.02 -14.03
N GLN A 137 28.25 6.75 -14.37
CA GLN A 137 28.27 6.27 -15.76
C GLN A 137 27.07 6.73 -16.59
N ASP A 138 26.00 7.24 -15.96
CA ASP A 138 24.76 7.69 -16.61
C ASP A 138 24.20 6.70 -17.64
N LEU A 139 24.18 5.41 -17.29
CA LEU A 139 23.73 4.33 -18.16
C LEU A 139 22.25 4.53 -18.54
N PRO A 140 21.89 4.38 -19.83
CA PRO A 140 20.49 4.45 -20.23
C PRO A 140 19.70 3.27 -19.66
N ILE A 141 18.45 3.53 -19.25
CA ILE A 141 17.50 2.51 -18.84
C ILE A 141 16.54 2.26 -20.00
N GLU A 142 16.76 1.16 -20.72
CA GLU A 142 16.10 0.90 -21.99
C GLU A 142 14.95 -0.09 -21.81
N LYS A 143 13.80 0.21 -22.41
CA LYS A 143 12.65 -0.68 -22.41
C LYS A 143 12.58 -1.48 -23.69
N ARG A 144 12.45 -2.80 -23.57
CA ARG A 144 12.04 -3.66 -24.69
C ARG A 144 10.80 -4.46 -24.34
N SER A 145 9.95 -4.67 -25.34
CA SER A 145 8.78 -5.53 -25.21
C SER A 145 9.05 -6.84 -25.92
N ILE A 146 8.84 -7.96 -25.24
CA ILE A 146 9.02 -9.31 -25.79
C ILE A 146 7.75 -10.13 -25.59
N HIS A 147 7.65 -11.28 -26.26
CA HIS A 147 6.56 -12.22 -26.01
C HIS A 147 6.67 -12.84 -24.62
N THR A 148 5.52 -13.18 -24.03
CA THR A 148 5.50 -13.75 -22.68
C THR A 148 6.21 -15.10 -22.62
N ASP A 149 6.07 -15.95 -23.64
CA ASP A 149 6.77 -17.24 -23.73
C ASP A 149 8.29 -17.06 -23.82
N GLU A 150 8.76 -16.10 -24.62
CA GLU A 150 10.18 -15.72 -24.68
C GLU A 150 10.70 -15.23 -23.32
N ALA A 151 9.86 -14.53 -22.54
CA ALA A 151 10.23 -14.07 -21.21
C ALA A 151 10.39 -15.22 -20.21
N VAL A 152 9.51 -16.23 -20.29
CA VAL A 152 9.59 -17.45 -19.46
C VAL A 152 10.94 -18.15 -19.72
N GLU A 153 11.29 -18.38 -20.99
CA GLU A 153 12.58 -19.01 -21.34
C GLU A 153 13.79 -18.15 -20.91
N LEU A 154 13.71 -16.84 -21.09
CA LEU A 154 14.78 -15.91 -20.72
C LEU A 154 15.07 -15.93 -19.22
N PHE A 155 14.03 -15.81 -18.38
CA PHE A 155 14.21 -15.78 -16.94
C PHE A 155 14.62 -17.14 -16.37
N HIS A 156 14.21 -18.24 -17.01
CA HIS A 156 14.74 -19.56 -16.72
C HIS A 156 16.26 -19.60 -16.92
N GLN A 157 16.77 -19.08 -18.05
CA GLN A 157 18.22 -19.01 -18.32
C GLN A 157 18.97 -18.12 -17.35
N TYR A 158 18.32 -17.06 -16.84
CA TYR A 158 18.89 -16.17 -15.82
C TYR A 158 18.81 -16.74 -14.40
N GLY A 159 18.18 -17.91 -14.21
CA GLY A 159 17.95 -18.51 -12.89
C GLY A 159 16.91 -17.76 -12.03
N MET A 160 16.10 -16.88 -12.63
CA MET A 160 15.05 -16.10 -11.97
C MET A 160 13.70 -16.84 -12.06
N TYR A 161 13.61 -17.98 -11.38
CA TYR A 161 12.46 -18.88 -11.46
C TYR A 161 11.15 -18.28 -10.93
N ASP A 162 11.21 -17.28 -10.06
CA ASP A 162 10.06 -16.51 -9.58
C ASP A 162 9.32 -15.80 -10.73
N LYS A 163 10.07 -15.22 -11.67
CA LYS A 163 9.54 -14.53 -12.85
C LYS A 163 9.05 -15.52 -13.90
N GLU A 164 9.76 -16.64 -14.07
CA GLU A 164 9.29 -17.75 -14.89
C GLU A 164 7.88 -18.19 -14.45
N GLU A 165 7.71 -18.49 -13.16
CA GLU A 165 6.44 -18.95 -12.62
C GLU A 165 5.36 -17.85 -12.65
N LEU A 166 5.72 -16.58 -12.43
CA LEU A 166 4.81 -15.45 -12.58
C LEU A 166 4.24 -15.37 -14.02
N PHE A 167 5.08 -15.49 -15.04
CA PHE A 167 4.66 -15.30 -16.43
C PHE A 167 3.90 -16.48 -17.02
N LYS A 168 4.10 -17.68 -16.51
CA LYS A 168 3.33 -18.88 -16.87
C LYS A 168 1.81 -18.70 -16.76
N TYR A 169 1.35 -17.88 -15.82
CA TYR A 169 -0.07 -17.60 -15.59
C TYR A 169 -0.55 -16.30 -16.21
N ARG A 170 0.34 -15.55 -16.88
CA ARG A 170 0.02 -14.24 -17.43
C ARG A 170 -0.77 -14.37 -18.74
N ARG A 171 -1.89 -13.66 -18.83
CA ARG A 171 -2.76 -13.68 -20.02
C ARG A 171 -2.31 -12.72 -21.11
N SER A 172 -1.66 -11.61 -20.75
CA SER A 172 -1.06 -10.69 -21.73
C SER A 172 -0.01 -11.43 -22.57
N SER A 173 -0.06 -11.26 -23.88
CA SER A 173 0.88 -11.89 -24.83
C SER A 173 2.27 -11.25 -24.86
N ARG A 174 2.42 -10.09 -24.21
CA ARG A 174 3.68 -9.36 -24.14
C ARG A 174 3.98 -8.87 -22.74
N VAL A 175 5.27 -8.82 -22.43
CA VAL A 175 5.82 -8.22 -21.21
C VAL A 175 6.82 -7.12 -21.59
N ASN A 176 7.12 -6.22 -20.64
CA ASN A 176 8.14 -5.20 -20.84
C ASN A 176 9.30 -5.48 -19.89
N LEU A 177 10.50 -5.60 -20.45
CA LEU A 177 11.75 -5.71 -19.71
C LEU A 177 12.49 -4.37 -19.75
N TYR A 178 13.29 -4.14 -18.71
CA TYR A 178 14.15 -2.99 -18.59
C TYR A 178 15.60 -3.42 -18.49
N ARG A 179 16.42 -2.87 -19.36
CA ARG A 179 17.86 -3.13 -19.44
C ARG A 179 18.64 -1.94 -18.88
N MET A 180 19.61 -2.24 -18.02
CA MET A 180 20.58 -1.31 -17.45
C MET A 180 21.99 -1.86 -17.68
N GLY A 181 22.62 -1.43 -18.78
CA GLY A 181 23.87 -2.03 -19.25
C GLY A 181 23.67 -3.50 -19.65
N ALA A 182 24.46 -4.40 -19.05
CA ALA A 182 24.34 -5.85 -19.29
C ALA A 182 23.27 -6.55 -18.43
N PHE A 183 22.69 -5.84 -17.46
CA PHE A 183 21.65 -6.40 -16.59
C PHE A 183 20.28 -6.11 -17.16
N GLU A 184 19.38 -7.09 -17.11
CA GLU A 184 18.01 -6.94 -17.56
C GLU A 184 17.06 -7.60 -16.57
N ASP A 185 15.94 -6.92 -16.32
CA ASP A 185 14.93 -7.40 -15.38
C ASP A 185 13.52 -7.00 -15.80
N TYR A 186 12.55 -7.69 -15.23
CA TYR A 186 11.16 -7.32 -15.31
C TYR A 186 10.82 -6.23 -14.30
N ASN A 187 10.04 -5.24 -14.76
CA ASN A 187 9.47 -4.26 -13.87
C ASN A 187 8.11 -3.79 -14.40
N TYR A 188 7.14 -3.66 -13.49
CA TYR A 188 5.83 -3.13 -13.82
C TYR A 188 5.76 -1.63 -13.52
N GLY A 189 5.82 -0.83 -14.59
CA GLY A 189 5.63 0.62 -14.53
C GLY A 189 6.55 1.33 -15.50
N TYR A 190 6.78 2.60 -15.25
CA TYR A 190 7.69 3.45 -16.01
C TYR A 190 9.01 3.61 -15.25
N MET A 191 10.09 3.91 -15.96
CA MET A 191 11.43 4.13 -15.41
C MET A 191 11.96 5.53 -15.73
N VAL A 192 12.94 5.98 -14.96
CA VAL A 192 13.71 7.19 -15.29
C VAL A 192 14.56 6.94 -16.56
N PRO A 193 15.01 7.98 -17.27
CA PRO A 193 15.71 7.81 -18.54
C PRO A 193 17.08 7.12 -18.43
N SER A 194 17.80 7.39 -17.34
CA SER A 194 19.17 6.91 -17.12
C SER A 194 19.53 6.87 -15.64
N THR A 195 20.60 6.15 -15.30
CA THR A 195 21.07 6.00 -13.91
C THR A 195 21.57 7.32 -13.31
N GLY A 196 21.94 8.32 -14.12
CA GLY A 196 22.34 9.65 -13.63
C GLY A 196 21.22 10.41 -12.93
N TYR A 197 19.97 9.95 -13.00
CA TYR A 197 18.86 10.47 -12.18
C TYR A 197 18.89 9.91 -10.74
N LEU A 198 19.47 8.73 -10.50
CA LEU A 198 19.31 7.94 -9.27
C LEU A 198 20.33 8.29 -8.18
N ARG A 199 20.50 9.58 -7.88
CA ARG A 199 21.62 10.09 -7.06
C ARG A 199 21.44 9.98 -5.55
N TYR A 200 20.20 9.86 -5.10
CA TYR A 200 19.82 10.03 -3.71
C TYR A 200 19.39 8.67 -3.16
N PHE A 201 20.30 8.01 -2.46
CA PHE A 201 20.04 6.81 -1.68
C PHE A 201 21.10 6.66 -0.58
N ALA A 202 20.83 5.79 0.38
CA ALA A 202 21.82 5.28 1.34
C ALA A 202 21.50 3.82 1.67
N LEU A 203 22.52 3.02 2.00
CA LEU A 203 22.31 1.64 2.45
C LEU A 203 22.61 1.50 3.95
N HIS A 204 21.73 0.83 4.67
CA HIS A 204 21.89 0.58 6.12
C HIS A 204 21.75 -0.90 6.42
N LEU A 205 22.77 -1.51 7.03
CA LEU A 205 22.62 -2.87 7.57
C LEU A 205 21.55 -2.85 8.66
N TYR A 206 20.60 -3.79 8.62
CA TYR A 206 19.49 -3.82 9.56
C TYR A 206 18.92 -5.22 9.69
N ASP A 207 18.82 -5.73 10.92
CA ASP A 207 18.43 -7.11 11.20
C ASP A 207 19.28 -8.12 10.36
N GLU A 208 18.67 -9.14 9.76
CA GLU A 208 19.29 -10.15 8.90
C GLU A 208 19.52 -9.68 7.45
N GLY A 209 19.25 -8.41 7.17
CA GLY A 209 19.24 -7.83 5.83
C GLY A 209 19.81 -6.41 5.82
N PHE A 210 19.30 -5.60 4.90
CA PHE A 210 19.64 -4.18 4.83
C PHE A 210 18.44 -3.36 4.35
N VAL A 211 18.46 -2.06 4.61
CA VAL A 211 17.48 -1.10 4.10
C VAL A 211 18.15 -0.21 3.07
N ILE A 212 17.54 -0.11 1.88
CA ILE A 212 17.84 0.98 0.96
C ILE A 212 16.97 2.18 1.32
N GLN A 213 17.57 3.23 1.85
CA GLN A 213 16.89 4.47 2.18
C GLN A 213 16.76 5.38 0.95
N LEU A 214 15.57 5.94 0.77
CA LEU A 214 15.19 6.73 -0.41
C LEU A 214 14.60 8.08 0.02
N PRO A 215 14.54 9.08 -0.88
CA PRO A 215 13.95 10.38 -0.56
C PRO A 215 12.41 10.33 -0.46
N GLU A 216 11.85 11.38 0.13
CA GLU A 216 10.42 11.62 0.28
C GLU A 216 9.86 12.50 -0.85
N ILE A 217 8.55 12.42 -1.11
CA ILE A 217 7.89 13.26 -2.14
C ILE A 217 8.10 14.75 -1.84
N ALA A 218 8.01 15.13 -0.56
CA ALA A 218 8.16 16.51 -0.13
C ALA A 218 9.59 17.06 -0.32
N ASN A 219 10.61 16.19 -0.42
CA ASN A 219 11.99 16.60 -0.57
C ASN A 219 12.78 15.54 -1.36
N PRO A 220 12.55 15.43 -2.69
CA PRO A 220 13.01 14.30 -3.49
C PRO A 220 14.54 14.28 -3.73
N ARG A 221 15.25 15.31 -3.28
CA ARG A 221 16.72 15.46 -3.39
C ARG A 221 17.45 15.29 -2.06
N VAL A 222 16.74 14.94 -1.00
CA VAL A 222 17.31 14.79 0.35
C VAL A 222 17.00 13.41 0.89
N ILE A 223 18.03 12.75 1.45
CA ILE A 223 17.84 11.51 2.20
C ILE A 223 17.48 11.87 3.64
N PRO A 224 16.29 11.47 4.12
CA PRO A 224 15.89 11.74 5.50
C PRO A 224 16.78 10.96 6.48
N PRO A 225 16.79 11.29 7.79
CA PRO A 225 17.46 10.48 8.79
C PRO A 225 16.95 9.03 8.79
N PHE A 226 17.85 8.05 8.94
CA PHE A 226 17.47 6.65 9.03
C PHE A 226 16.67 6.39 10.31
N ALA A 227 15.39 6.05 10.14
CA ALA A 227 14.49 5.72 11.22
C ALA A 227 13.52 4.62 10.78
N VAL A 228 13.63 3.45 11.40
CA VAL A 228 12.72 2.33 11.18
C VAL A 228 11.74 2.25 12.35
N ARG A 229 10.49 1.93 12.03
CA ARG A 229 9.43 1.72 13.01
C ARG A 229 9.44 0.25 13.42
N GLU A 230 10.01 -0.03 14.59
CA GLU A 230 10.38 -1.37 15.03
C GLU A 230 9.18 -2.33 15.11
N LYS A 231 8.07 -1.94 15.75
CA LYS A 231 6.90 -2.85 15.87
C LYS A 231 6.31 -3.16 14.50
N LEU A 232 6.20 -2.16 13.63
CA LEU A 232 5.73 -2.37 12.26
C LEU A 232 6.65 -3.32 11.49
N PHE A 233 7.96 -3.12 11.60
CA PHE A 233 8.96 -3.99 10.96
C PHE A 233 8.82 -5.44 11.41
N GLN A 234 8.72 -5.68 12.73
CA GLN A 234 8.59 -7.03 13.27
C GLN A 234 7.31 -7.74 12.79
N VAL A 235 6.18 -7.03 12.68
CA VAL A 235 4.94 -7.63 12.14
C VAL A 235 5.07 -7.96 10.65
N GLN A 236 5.72 -7.11 9.86
CA GLN A 236 5.97 -7.39 8.45
C GLN A 236 6.92 -8.58 8.28
N LYS A 237 7.96 -8.66 9.13
CA LYS A 237 8.90 -9.79 9.16
C LYS A 237 8.21 -11.10 9.53
N GLU A 238 7.38 -11.10 10.58
CA GLU A 238 6.56 -12.25 10.97
C GLU A 238 5.70 -12.72 9.79
N SER A 239 5.02 -11.78 9.13
CA SER A 239 4.14 -12.07 7.98
C SER A 239 4.92 -12.68 6.79
N MET A 240 6.07 -12.10 6.45
CA MET A 240 6.94 -12.62 5.38
C MET A 240 7.44 -14.03 5.70
N ARG A 241 7.94 -14.28 6.92
CA ARG A 241 8.38 -15.62 7.34
C ARG A 241 7.26 -16.67 7.26
N TRP A 242 6.02 -16.28 7.56
CA TRP A 242 4.87 -17.18 7.40
C TRP A 242 4.57 -17.51 5.94
N GLY A 243 4.70 -16.54 5.02
CA GLY A 243 4.60 -16.77 3.58
C GLY A 243 5.67 -17.75 3.09
N ASP A 244 6.92 -17.54 3.50
CA ASP A 244 8.06 -18.43 3.20
C ASP A 244 7.79 -19.86 3.70
N LEU A 245 7.31 -20.02 4.93
CA LEU A 245 6.97 -21.35 5.50
C LEU A 245 5.82 -22.05 4.77
N GLN A 246 4.95 -21.31 4.08
CA GLN A 246 3.88 -21.85 3.24
C GLN A 246 4.34 -22.07 1.79
N ASN A 247 5.57 -21.70 1.43
CA ASN A 247 6.09 -21.69 0.06
C ASN A 247 5.25 -20.80 -0.90
N ILE A 248 4.69 -19.71 -0.38
CA ILE A 248 3.91 -18.72 -1.14
C ILE A 248 4.52 -17.34 -0.89
N GLU A 249 5.57 -17.02 -1.64
CA GLU A 249 6.29 -15.75 -1.52
C GLU A 249 5.82 -14.73 -2.57
N THR A 250 5.51 -15.22 -3.77
CA THR A 250 5.19 -14.41 -4.94
C THR A 250 3.81 -14.71 -5.52
N VAL A 251 3.32 -13.82 -6.38
CA VAL A 251 2.07 -14.06 -7.13
C VAL A 251 2.16 -15.31 -8.01
N GLY A 252 3.35 -15.64 -8.54
CA GLY A 252 3.59 -16.90 -9.25
C GLY A 252 3.30 -18.12 -8.36
N ASP A 253 3.80 -18.11 -7.13
CA ASP A 253 3.56 -19.18 -6.16
C ASP A 253 2.08 -19.32 -5.77
N LEU A 254 1.43 -18.17 -5.53
CA LEU A 254 -0.01 -18.13 -5.25
C LEU A 254 -0.80 -18.76 -6.40
N ASN A 255 -0.51 -18.38 -7.64
CA ASN A 255 -1.19 -18.91 -8.82
C ASN A 255 -0.94 -20.41 -9.00
N ARG A 256 0.28 -20.87 -8.73
CA ARG A 256 0.62 -22.30 -8.72
C ARG A 256 -0.23 -23.06 -7.73
N GLU A 257 -0.35 -22.57 -6.50
CA GLU A 257 -1.18 -23.19 -5.46
C GLU A 257 -2.66 -23.22 -5.84
N ILE A 258 -3.18 -22.14 -6.43
CA ILE A 258 -4.55 -22.07 -6.94
C ILE A 258 -4.81 -23.18 -7.96
N VAL A 259 -3.87 -23.41 -8.87
CA VAL A 259 -4.01 -24.39 -9.98
C VAL A 259 -3.79 -25.83 -9.52
N GLN A 260 -2.80 -26.09 -8.66
CA GLN A 260 -2.40 -27.46 -8.29
C GLN A 260 -3.27 -28.03 -7.16
N ALA A 261 -3.44 -27.29 -6.07
CA ALA A 261 -4.10 -27.80 -4.87
C ALA A 261 -5.58 -27.36 -4.78
N GLY A 262 -5.96 -26.34 -5.54
CA GLY A 262 -7.23 -25.65 -5.40
C GLY A 262 -7.21 -24.84 -4.10
N ALA A 263 -7.32 -23.51 -4.22
CA ALA A 263 -7.12 -22.51 -3.15
C ALA A 263 -7.72 -22.76 -1.73
N GLN A 264 -8.56 -23.78 -1.55
CA GLN A 264 -9.21 -24.16 -0.30
C GLN A 264 -8.22 -24.33 0.87
N ASN A 265 -7.16 -25.13 0.69
CA ASN A 265 -6.23 -25.41 1.79
C ASN A 265 -5.52 -24.13 2.26
N MET A 266 -5.01 -23.36 1.30
CA MET A 266 -4.43 -22.04 1.55
C MET A 266 -5.38 -21.10 2.29
N VAL A 267 -6.65 -21.01 1.85
CA VAL A 267 -7.67 -20.19 2.53
C VAL A 267 -7.89 -20.65 3.97
N LEU A 268 -8.02 -21.96 4.21
CA LEU A 268 -8.22 -22.51 5.55
C LEU A 268 -7.03 -22.21 6.49
N VAL A 269 -5.80 -22.39 6.01
CA VAL A 269 -4.59 -22.12 6.80
C VAL A 269 -4.49 -20.63 7.16
N GLN A 270 -4.73 -19.74 6.19
CA GLN A 270 -4.67 -18.29 6.42
C GLN A 270 -5.77 -17.80 7.38
N GLU A 271 -6.99 -18.32 7.25
CA GLU A 271 -8.08 -17.97 8.16
C GLU A 271 -7.85 -18.51 9.57
N ALA A 272 -7.31 -19.73 9.71
CA ALA A 272 -6.94 -20.29 11.01
C ALA A 272 -5.82 -19.47 11.68
N GLN A 273 -4.83 -18.99 10.91
CA GLN A 273 -3.77 -18.13 11.42
C GLN A 273 -4.32 -16.80 11.95
N GLN A 274 -5.21 -16.15 11.19
CA GLN A 274 -5.87 -14.91 11.62
C GLN A 274 -6.68 -15.14 12.90
N GLU A 275 -7.45 -16.22 12.97
CA GLU A 275 -8.24 -16.55 14.17
C GLU A 275 -7.36 -16.82 15.38
N LYS A 276 -6.26 -17.57 15.20
CA LYS A 276 -5.28 -17.83 16.25
C LYS A 276 -4.73 -16.52 16.83
N LYS A 277 -4.32 -15.57 15.99
CA LYS A 277 -3.77 -14.29 16.44
C LYS A 277 -4.81 -13.43 17.18
N ILE A 278 -6.07 -13.43 16.73
CA ILE A 278 -7.16 -12.73 17.44
C ILE A 278 -7.40 -13.36 18.82
N ALA A 279 -7.36 -14.69 18.92
CA ALA A 279 -7.50 -15.39 20.20
C ALA A 279 -6.34 -15.07 21.16
N GLU A 280 -5.09 -15.04 20.67
CA GLU A 280 -3.91 -14.63 21.44
C GLU A 280 -4.03 -13.20 21.98
N ILE A 281 -4.51 -12.27 21.15
CA ILE A 281 -4.77 -10.88 21.56
C ILE A 281 -5.84 -10.83 22.66
N ALA A 282 -6.95 -11.57 22.50
CA ALA A 282 -8.00 -11.61 23.51
C ALA A 282 -7.51 -12.20 24.85
N GLU A 283 -6.67 -13.23 24.80
CA GLU A 283 -6.05 -13.82 25.99
C GLU A 283 -5.11 -12.81 26.67
N GLN A 284 -4.31 -12.06 25.90
CA GLN A 284 -3.44 -11.02 26.43
C GLN A 284 -4.23 -9.91 27.15
N ILE A 285 -5.35 -9.47 26.55
CA ILE A 285 -6.25 -8.47 27.16
C ILE A 285 -6.84 -9.02 28.46
N ALA A 286 -7.37 -10.24 28.43
CA ALA A 286 -7.99 -10.86 29.60
C ALA A 286 -6.99 -11.04 30.75
N LYS A 287 -5.74 -11.39 30.46
CA LYS A 287 -4.66 -11.54 31.44
C LYS A 287 -4.29 -10.26 32.19
N ARG A 288 -4.47 -9.07 31.58
CA ARG A 288 -4.26 -7.80 32.29
C ARG A 288 -5.30 -7.58 33.39
N GLY A 289 -6.54 -8.04 33.19
CA GLY A 289 -7.60 -8.07 34.19
C GLY A 289 -8.25 -6.71 34.53
N ASP A 290 -7.57 -5.59 34.32
CA ASP A 290 -8.03 -4.23 34.62
C ASP A 290 -8.51 -3.45 33.40
N VAL A 291 -8.25 -3.94 32.18
CA VAL A 291 -8.61 -3.29 30.91
C VAL A 291 -10.12 -3.11 30.78
N LYS A 292 -10.53 -1.88 30.45
CA LYS A 292 -11.92 -1.50 30.17
C LYS A 292 -12.15 -0.97 28.76
N PHE A 293 -11.09 -0.49 28.11
CA PHE A 293 -11.16 0.08 26.77
C PHE A 293 -10.13 -0.59 25.87
N VAL A 294 -10.58 -1.34 24.87
CA VAL A 294 -9.75 -1.84 23.78
C VAL A 294 -9.88 -0.85 22.62
N LEU A 295 -8.82 -0.12 22.32
CA LEU A 295 -8.78 0.94 21.31
C LEU A 295 -8.16 0.39 20.02
N VAL A 296 -8.97 0.21 18.98
CA VAL A 296 -8.56 -0.33 17.68
C VAL A 296 -8.47 0.80 16.67
N ALA A 297 -7.25 1.19 16.28
CA ALA A 297 -7.06 2.12 15.16
C ALA A 297 -6.34 1.45 13.99
N GLY A 298 -6.56 2.02 12.82
CA GLY A 298 -6.02 1.49 11.59
C GLY A 298 -6.50 2.33 10.42
N PRO A 299 -5.69 2.42 9.36
CA PRO A 299 -6.02 3.28 8.24
C PRO A 299 -7.21 2.73 7.44
N SER A 300 -7.71 3.47 6.44
CA SER A 300 -8.91 3.07 5.71
C SER A 300 -8.77 1.67 5.07
N SER A 301 -9.84 0.86 5.11
CA SER A 301 -9.85 -0.52 4.58
C SER A 301 -8.86 -1.49 5.24
N SER A 302 -8.52 -1.26 6.50
CA SER A 302 -7.73 -2.18 7.34
C SER A 302 -8.55 -3.34 7.94
N GLY A 303 -9.89 -3.34 7.85
CA GLY A 303 -10.73 -4.40 8.42
C GLY A 303 -11.05 -4.24 9.91
N LYS A 304 -10.98 -3.00 10.44
CA LYS A 304 -11.23 -2.66 11.86
C LYS A 304 -12.55 -3.19 12.36
N THR A 305 -13.63 -2.93 11.63
CA THR A 305 -14.99 -3.23 12.08
C THR A 305 -15.19 -4.75 12.16
N THR A 306 -14.79 -5.51 11.14
CA THR A 306 -14.88 -6.98 11.25
C THR A 306 -13.95 -7.54 12.33
N PHE A 307 -12.75 -6.98 12.46
CA PHE A 307 -11.79 -7.36 13.51
C PHE A 307 -12.35 -7.12 14.93
N SER A 308 -12.98 -5.97 15.19
CA SER A 308 -13.53 -5.64 16.52
C SER A 308 -14.65 -6.60 16.92
N HIS A 309 -15.48 -7.02 15.97
CA HIS A 309 -16.51 -8.03 16.18
C HIS A 309 -15.91 -9.42 16.43
N ARG A 310 -14.91 -9.85 15.66
CA ARG A 310 -14.20 -11.13 15.89
C ARG A 310 -13.49 -11.15 17.24
N LEU A 311 -12.76 -10.08 17.57
CA LEU A 311 -12.10 -9.92 18.86
C LEU A 311 -13.10 -9.99 20.01
N SER A 312 -14.28 -9.38 19.84
CA SER A 312 -15.37 -9.46 20.81
C SER A 312 -15.86 -10.88 21.05
N ILE A 313 -15.91 -11.74 20.01
CA ILE A 313 -16.22 -13.16 20.22
C ILE A 313 -15.12 -13.83 21.06
N GLN A 314 -13.85 -13.59 20.75
CA GLN A 314 -12.74 -14.18 21.51
C GLN A 314 -12.64 -13.66 22.95
N LEU A 315 -12.97 -12.40 23.20
CA LEU A 315 -13.07 -11.84 24.56
C LEU A 315 -14.21 -12.50 25.36
N LYS A 316 -15.33 -12.86 24.71
CA LYS A 316 -16.40 -13.65 25.37
C LYS A 316 -15.95 -15.05 25.76
N VAL A 317 -15.14 -15.70 24.92
CA VAL A 317 -14.52 -17.00 25.26
C VAL A 317 -13.63 -16.88 26.51
N ASN A 318 -12.96 -15.74 26.67
CA ASN A 318 -12.18 -15.40 27.86
C ASN A 318 -13.02 -14.88 29.05
N GLY A 319 -14.35 -15.00 29.01
CA GLY A 319 -15.24 -14.67 30.14
C GLY A 319 -15.58 -13.19 30.30
N MET A 320 -15.18 -12.34 29.35
CA MET A 320 -15.51 -10.91 29.33
C MET A 320 -16.83 -10.64 28.61
N ARG A 321 -17.41 -9.44 28.78
CA ARG A 321 -18.60 -8.98 28.08
C ARG A 321 -18.27 -7.76 27.21
N PRO A 322 -17.82 -7.98 25.97
CA PRO A 322 -17.41 -6.91 25.08
C PRO A 322 -18.60 -6.24 24.41
N HIS A 323 -18.51 -4.91 24.29
CA HIS A 323 -19.43 -4.06 23.54
C HIS A 323 -18.65 -3.31 22.46
N PRO A 324 -18.79 -3.69 21.18
CA PRO A 324 -18.23 -2.94 20.08
C PRO A 324 -18.82 -1.53 20.01
N LEU A 325 -17.97 -0.51 19.82
CA LEU A 325 -18.36 0.88 19.66
C LEU A 325 -17.55 1.53 18.54
N ALA A 326 -18.22 2.02 17.50
CA ALA A 326 -17.57 2.78 16.44
C ALA A 326 -17.47 4.25 16.83
N VAL A 327 -16.26 4.83 16.79
CA VAL A 327 -16.02 6.27 17.01
C VAL A 327 -16.77 7.11 15.99
N ASP A 328 -16.96 6.59 14.77
CA ASP A 328 -17.74 7.22 13.70
C ASP A 328 -19.18 7.56 14.13
N ASN A 329 -19.75 6.88 15.12
CA ASN A 329 -21.06 7.24 15.68
C ASN A 329 -21.09 8.61 16.37
N TYR A 330 -19.92 9.15 16.70
CA TYR A 330 -19.71 10.44 17.34
C TYR A 330 -19.26 11.51 16.36
N PHE A 331 -19.35 11.30 15.04
CA PHE A 331 -19.16 12.40 14.08
C PHE A 331 -20.10 13.57 14.40
N VAL A 332 -19.57 14.79 14.28
CA VAL A 332 -20.40 16.00 14.23
C VAL A 332 -21.29 15.97 12.99
N ASN A 333 -22.38 16.73 12.98
CA ASN A 333 -23.23 16.80 11.80
C ASN A 333 -22.45 17.35 10.59
N ARG A 334 -22.79 16.91 9.37
CA ARG A 334 -22.02 17.20 8.14
C ARG A 334 -21.81 18.70 7.89
N ASP A 335 -22.76 19.53 8.27
CA ASP A 335 -22.69 20.99 8.18
C ASP A 335 -21.70 21.62 9.19
N GLN A 336 -21.37 20.90 10.26
CA GLN A 336 -20.42 21.29 11.30
C GLN A 336 -19.02 20.69 11.08
N THR A 337 -18.86 19.73 10.16
CA THR A 337 -17.57 19.13 9.85
C THR A 337 -16.58 20.21 9.38
N PRO A 338 -15.35 20.25 9.94
CA PRO A 338 -14.32 21.18 9.51
C PRO A 338 -14.00 21.07 8.02
N LYS A 339 -13.45 22.15 7.46
CA LYS A 339 -12.99 22.20 6.08
C LYS A 339 -11.46 22.30 6.02
N ASP A 340 -10.86 21.65 5.03
CA ASP A 340 -9.44 21.71 4.75
C ASP A 340 -9.04 23.05 4.09
N GLU A 341 -7.74 23.23 3.87
CA GLU A 341 -7.14 24.41 3.23
C GLU A 341 -7.70 24.71 1.83
N ARG A 342 -8.34 23.72 1.18
CA ARG A 342 -8.97 23.85 -0.15
C ARG A 342 -10.48 24.07 -0.06
N GLY A 343 -11.03 24.23 1.13
CA GLY A 343 -12.45 24.45 1.38
C GLY A 343 -13.32 23.18 1.29
N ASN A 344 -12.71 22.00 1.18
CA ASN A 344 -13.42 20.72 1.17
C ASN A 344 -13.60 20.21 2.59
N TYR A 345 -14.66 19.45 2.88
CA TYR A 345 -14.83 18.83 4.20
C TYR A 345 -13.68 17.88 4.53
N ASP A 346 -13.08 18.05 5.71
CA ASP A 346 -12.04 17.17 6.25
C ASP A 346 -12.68 16.18 7.22
N PHE A 347 -13.02 15.00 6.73
CA PHE A 347 -13.63 13.93 7.53
C PHE A 347 -12.59 13.11 8.32
N GLU A 348 -11.30 13.34 8.09
CA GLU A 348 -10.23 12.55 8.69
C GLU A 348 -9.55 13.30 9.85
N CYS A 349 -9.94 14.55 10.14
CA CYS A 349 -9.44 15.33 11.28
C CYS A 349 -10.17 14.95 12.59
N LEU A 350 -9.48 15.12 13.72
CA LEU A 350 -10.04 14.76 15.02
C LEU A 350 -11.28 15.59 15.37
N GLU A 351 -11.29 16.84 14.93
CA GLU A 351 -12.38 17.81 15.12
C GLU A 351 -13.66 17.45 14.35
N ALA A 352 -13.61 16.48 13.44
CA ALA A 352 -14.82 15.87 12.87
C ALA A 352 -15.56 15.00 13.90
N ILE A 353 -14.91 14.58 14.99
CA ILE A 353 -15.50 13.82 16.09
C ILE A 353 -15.90 14.77 17.21
N ASP A 354 -17.08 14.55 17.79
CA ASP A 354 -17.52 15.16 19.04
C ASP A 354 -16.76 14.52 20.22
N VAL A 355 -15.48 14.87 20.36
CA VAL A 355 -14.54 14.31 21.35
C VAL A 355 -15.03 14.56 22.78
N GLU A 356 -15.69 15.70 23.03
CA GLU A 356 -16.24 16.05 24.33
C GLU A 356 -17.36 15.07 24.74
N GLN A 357 -18.39 14.90 23.89
CA GLN A 357 -19.47 13.95 24.16
C GLN A 357 -18.95 12.51 24.25
N PHE A 358 -17.99 12.14 23.39
CA PHE A 358 -17.38 10.82 23.42
C PHE A 358 -16.70 10.53 24.77
N ASN A 359 -15.88 11.46 25.27
CA ASN A 359 -15.21 11.29 26.57
C ASN A 359 -16.19 11.27 27.74
N GLU A 360 -17.22 12.13 27.72
CA GLU A 360 -18.23 12.16 28.78
C GLU A 360 -19.00 10.84 28.85
N ASP A 361 -19.41 10.30 27.71
CA ASP A 361 -20.09 9.00 27.63
C ASP A 361 -19.22 7.87 28.18
N LEU A 362 -17.95 7.81 27.78
CA LEU A 362 -17.02 6.77 28.26
C LEU A 362 -16.74 6.89 29.76
N ARG A 363 -16.65 8.11 30.30
CA ARG A 363 -16.47 8.36 31.74
C ARG A 363 -17.70 7.91 32.52
N ARG A 364 -18.91 8.24 32.05
CA ARG A 364 -20.17 7.81 32.68
C ARG A 364 -20.33 6.30 32.65
N LEU A 365 -19.99 5.65 31.53
CA LEU A 365 -19.97 4.20 31.42
C LEU A 365 -18.98 3.57 32.41
N LEU A 366 -17.79 4.14 32.58
CA LEU A 366 -16.79 3.66 33.55
C LEU A 366 -17.28 3.77 35.00
N LEU A 367 -18.10 4.78 35.32
CA LEU A 367 -18.78 4.94 36.61
C LEU A 367 -20.00 4.00 36.79
N GLY A 368 -20.34 3.20 35.78
CA GLY A 368 -21.47 2.29 35.80
C GLY A 368 -22.82 2.98 35.57
N GLU A 369 -22.82 4.19 35.00
CA GLU A 369 -24.04 4.88 34.60
C GLU A 369 -24.60 4.35 33.26
N GLU A 370 -25.88 4.60 33.03
CA GLU A 370 -26.54 4.29 31.75
C GLU A 370 -26.39 5.46 30.78
N VAL A 371 -25.92 5.18 29.56
CA VAL A 371 -25.63 6.15 28.51
C VAL A 371 -26.38 5.76 27.23
N GLY A 372 -26.99 6.74 26.56
CA GLY A 372 -27.58 6.54 25.23
C GLY A 372 -26.51 6.57 24.17
N ILE A 373 -26.36 5.50 23.39
CA ILE A 373 -25.29 5.40 22.39
C ILE A 373 -25.79 5.96 21.06
N PRO A 374 -25.11 6.96 20.47
CA PRO A 374 -25.51 7.49 19.17
C PRO A 374 -25.20 6.52 18.03
N THR A 375 -25.80 6.80 16.88
CA THR A 375 -25.44 6.24 15.57
C THR A 375 -25.27 7.39 14.58
N PHE A 376 -24.38 7.24 13.60
CA PHE A 376 -24.22 8.25 12.55
C PHE A 376 -24.74 7.75 11.20
N ASP A 377 -25.65 8.51 10.59
CA ASP A 377 -26.18 8.19 9.27
C ASP A 377 -25.32 8.84 8.19
N PHE A 378 -24.52 8.06 7.48
CA PHE A 378 -23.63 8.54 6.42
C PHE A 378 -24.36 9.04 5.17
N ILE A 379 -25.64 8.69 4.97
CA ILE A 379 -26.42 9.21 3.86
C ILE A 379 -26.87 10.63 4.20
N THR A 380 -27.56 10.79 5.34
CA THR A 380 -28.07 12.11 5.75
C THR A 380 -26.99 13.02 6.32
N GLY A 381 -25.87 12.46 6.80
CA GLY A 381 -24.78 13.19 7.46
C GLY A 381 -25.17 13.73 8.82
N GLN A 382 -25.97 12.98 9.59
CA GLN A 382 -26.56 13.44 10.86
C GLN A 382 -26.42 12.35 11.93
N ARG A 383 -26.12 12.78 13.16
CA ARG A 383 -26.12 11.91 14.34
C ARG A 383 -27.54 11.65 14.83
N LYS A 384 -27.85 10.40 15.18
CA LYS A 384 -29.17 9.94 15.63
C LYS A 384 -29.06 9.14 16.92
N TYR A 385 -30.06 9.27 17.78
CA TYR A 385 -30.26 8.41 18.95
C TYR A 385 -31.51 7.55 18.71
N ASP A 386 -31.33 6.25 18.59
CA ASP A 386 -32.41 5.29 18.33
C ASP A 386 -32.98 4.66 19.61
N GLY A 387 -32.58 5.20 20.78
CA GLY A 387 -32.99 4.71 22.09
C GLY A 387 -32.13 3.57 22.63
N ARG A 388 -31.10 3.12 21.91
CA ARG A 388 -30.11 2.17 22.45
C ARG A 388 -29.39 2.79 23.64
N LYS A 389 -29.34 2.03 24.73
CA LYS A 389 -28.62 2.40 25.95
C LYS A 389 -27.61 1.34 26.32
N LEU A 390 -26.51 1.78 26.93
CA LEU A 390 -25.43 0.94 27.39
C LEU A 390 -25.11 1.28 28.84
N LYS A 391 -24.77 0.24 29.62
CA LYS A 391 -24.31 0.34 31.00
C LYS A 391 -23.23 -0.72 31.20
N MET A 392 -22.09 -0.35 31.78
CA MET A 392 -21.00 -1.30 32.03
C MET A 392 -21.09 -1.87 33.46
N GLU A 393 -20.93 -3.18 33.59
CA GLU A 393 -20.71 -3.90 34.84
C GLU A 393 -19.23 -4.32 34.97
N SER A 394 -18.92 -5.11 36.01
CA SER A 394 -17.54 -5.50 36.35
C SER A 394 -16.84 -6.30 35.25
N ARG A 395 -17.57 -7.11 34.47
CA ARG A 395 -17.02 -7.93 33.37
C ARG A 395 -17.10 -7.26 32.00
N ASP A 396 -17.74 -6.09 31.91
CA ASP A 396 -17.90 -5.39 30.64
C ASP A 396 -16.62 -4.68 30.22
N ILE A 397 -16.41 -4.67 28.91
CA ILE A 397 -15.26 -4.05 28.23
C ILE A 397 -15.77 -3.42 26.93
N LEU A 398 -15.27 -2.24 26.57
CA LEU A 398 -15.60 -1.61 25.30
C LEU A 398 -14.54 -1.96 24.27
N VAL A 399 -14.96 -2.40 23.09
CA VAL A 399 -14.07 -2.59 21.93
C VAL A 399 -14.34 -1.44 20.97
N ILE A 400 -13.55 -0.40 21.10
CA ILE A 400 -13.74 0.88 20.43
C ILE A 400 -12.90 0.88 19.15
N GLU A 401 -13.51 1.12 18.01
CA GLU A 401 -12.81 1.20 16.73
C GLU A 401 -13.00 2.54 16.04
N GLY A 402 -11.93 3.07 15.45
CA GLY A 402 -11.93 4.34 14.74
C GLY A 402 -10.53 4.79 14.37
N ILE A 403 -10.42 5.64 13.35
CA ILE A 403 -9.10 6.07 12.83
C ILE A 403 -8.27 6.80 13.88
N HIS A 404 -8.90 7.48 14.84
CA HIS A 404 -8.24 8.23 15.91
C HIS A 404 -8.07 7.46 17.22
N CYS A 405 -8.39 6.16 17.28
CA CYS A 405 -8.35 5.40 18.54
C CYS A 405 -6.97 5.35 19.22
N LEU A 406 -5.89 5.58 18.47
CA LEU A 406 -4.53 5.68 19.03
C LEU A 406 -4.07 7.11 19.28
N ASN A 407 -4.82 8.13 18.84
CA ASN A 407 -4.51 9.53 19.13
C ASN A 407 -4.83 9.80 20.60
N PRO A 408 -3.83 10.20 21.43
CA PRO A 408 -4.05 10.46 22.86
C PRO A 408 -5.17 11.47 23.13
N LYS A 409 -5.34 12.47 22.26
CA LYS A 409 -6.39 13.51 22.39
C LYS A 409 -7.81 12.95 22.30
N LEU A 410 -8.04 11.82 21.62
CA LEU A 410 -9.38 11.24 21.55
C LEU A 410 -9.86 10.73 22.92
N THR A 411 -8.95 10.24 23.76
CA THR A 411 -9.27 9.56 25.03
C THR A 411 -8.55 10.19 26.23
N GLU A 412 -8.26 11.49 26.16
CA GLU A 412 -7.39 12.19 27.12
C GLU A 412 -7.93 12.16 28.55
N THR A 413 -9.25 12.04 28.73
CA THR A 413 -9.87 11.99 30.06
C THR A 413 -9.91 10.60 30.68
N LEU A 414 -9.58 9.56 29.89
CA LEU A 414 -9.63 8.18 30.33
C LEU A 414 -8.29 7.73 30.92
N PRO A 415 -8.31 6.91 31.99
CA PRO A 415 -7.10 6.42 32.63
C PRO A 415 -6.34 5.41 31.73
N ASP A 416 -5.04 5.63 31.54
CA ASP A 416 -4.21 4.83 30.60
C ASP A 416 -4.01 3.37 31.01
N ASP A 417 -3.98 3.07 32.32
CA ASP A 417 -3.90 1.70 32.85
C ASP A 417 -5.12 0.85 32.42
N ARG A 418 -6.25 1.49 32.12
CA ARG A 418 -7.49 0.83 31.67
C ARG A 418 -7.57 0.63 30.16
N LYS A 419 -6.55 1.08 29.39
CA LYS A 419 -6.52 1.02 27.93
C LYS A 419 -5.67 -0.17 27.44
N PHE A 420 -6.12 -0.76 26.35
CA PHE A 420 -5.32 -1.67 25.52
C PHE A 420 -5.41 -1.22 24.06
N LYS A 421 -4.28 -0.85 23.48
CA LYS A 421 -4.17 -0.19 22.18
C LYS A 421 -3.79 -1.20 21.09
N ILE A 422 -4.59 -1.30 20.03
CA ILE A 422 -4.37 -2.18 18.89
C ILE A 422 -4.24 -1.32 17.62
N TYR A 423 -3.15 -1.52 16.89
CA TYR A 423 -3.04 -1.01 15.53
C TYR A 423 -3.30 -2.14 14.53
N ILE A 424 -4.21 -1.93 13.58
CA ILE A 424 -4.54 -2.89 12.52
C ILE A 424 -4.26 -2.30 11.15
N SER A 425 -3.60 -3.06 10.27
CA SER A 425 -3.35 -2.65 8.89
C SER A 425 -3.28 -3.84 7.94
N ALA A 426 -3.58 -3.61 6.67
CA ALA A 426 -3.48 -4.61 5.61
C ALA A 426 -2.05 -4.63 5.06
N LEU A 427 -1.10 -5.18 5.81
CA LEU A 427 0.31 -5.20 5.44
C LEU A 427 0.54 -6.34 4.43
N THR A 428 0.34 -6.02 3.14
CA THR A 428 0.51 -6.99 2.05
C THR A 428 1.89 -7.65 2.12
N GLN A 429 1.88 -8.97 2.29
CA GLN A 429 3.10 -9.79 2.42
C GLN A 429 3.57 -10.37 1.09
N LEU A 430 2.68 -10.48 0.10
CA LEU A 430 2.97 -11.06 -1.20
C LEU A 430 3.69 -10.04 -2.09
N ASN A 431 4.68 -10.51 -2.85
CA ASN A 431 5.29 -9.73 -3.92
C ASN A 431 4.81 -10.19 -5.30
N VAL A 432 4.90 -9.32 -6.31
CA VAL A 432 4.67 -9.75 -7.71
C VAL A 432 5.74 -10.76 -8.11
N ASP A 433 6.99 -10.44 -7.80
CA ASP A 433 8.19 -11.26 -7.94
C ASP A 433 9.23 -10.80 -6.90
N GLU A 434 10.41 -11.38 -6.85
CA GLU A 434 11.42 -11.10 -5.82
C GLU A 434 11.89 -9.63 -5.78
N HIS A 435 11.73 -8.88 -6.87
CA HIS A 435 12.20 -7.49 -7.00
C HIS A 435 11.05 -6.47 -7.04
N ASN A 436 9.81 -6.93 -7.27
CA ASN A 436 8.64 -6.09 -7.44
C ASN A 436 7.62 -6.30 -6.30
N ARG A 437 7.75 -5.53 -5.22
CA ARG A 437 6.82 -5.61 -4.08
C ARG A 437 5.42 -5.06 -4.41
N ILE A 438 4.41 -5.56 -3.72
CA ILE A 438 3.05 -5.00 -3.77
C ILE A 438 2.90 -3.89 -2.72
N PRO A 439 2.61 -2.63 -3.10
CA PRO A 439 2.35 -1.59 -2.11
C PRO A 439 1.12 -1.91 -1.26
N THR A 440 1.24 -1.84 0.08
CA THR A 440 0.09 -1.88 1.01
C THR A 440 -1.04 -0.92 0.61
N THR A 441 -0.68 0.25 0.05
CA THR A 441 -1.64 1.25 -0.42
C THR A 441 -2.53 0.73 -1.55
N ASP A 442 -2.01 -0.12 -2.44
CA ASP A 442 -2.78 -0.66 -3.56
C ASP A 442 -3.81 -1.67 -3.07
N GLY A 443 -3.41 -2.59 -2.19
CA GLY A 443 -4.33 -3.55 -1.58
C GLY A 443 -5.47 -2.85 -0.84
N ARG A 444 -5.16 -1.78 -0.09
CA ARG A 444 -6.16 -0.99 0.65
C ARG A 444 -7.07 -0.18 -0.27
N LEU A 445 -6.55 0.40 -1.35
CA LEU A 445 -7.36 1.09 -2.36
C LEU A 445 -8.33 0.10 -3.03
N ILE A 446 -7.86 -1.09 -3.42
CA ILE A 446 -8.70 -2.14 -4.02
C ILE A 446 -9.81 -2.55 -3.05
N ARG A 447 -9.46 -2.86 -1.79
CA ARG A 447 -10.45 -3.13 -0.72
C ARG A 447 -11.48 -1.99 -0.61
N ARG A 448 -11.03 -0.74 -0.66
CA ARG A 448 -11.89 0.45 -0.57
C ARG A 448 -12.85 0.58 -1.75
N ILE A 449 -12.37 0.41 -2.98
CA ILE A 449 -13.20 0.48 -4.19
C ILE A 449 -14.34 -0.54 -4.11
N VAL A 450 -14.04 -1.78 -3.76
CA VAL A 450 -15.07 -2.84 -3.68
C VAL A 450 -16.09 -2.53 -2.58
N ARG A 451 -15.62 -2.16 -1.38
CA ARG A 451 -16.51 -1.81 -0.26
C ARG A 451 -17.38 -0.60 -0.58
N ASP A 452 -16.79 0.50 -1.03
CA ASP A 452 -17.48 1.77 -1.26
C ASP A 452 -18.54 1.63 -2.38
N ALA A 453 -18.25 0.85 -3.42
CA ALA A 453 -19.23 0.53 -4.46
C ALA A 453 -20.40 -0.30 -3.92
N ARG A 454 -20.11 -1.31 -3.08
CA ARG A 454 -21.15 -2.21 -2.54
C ARG A 454 -22.03 -1.55 -1.47
N THR A 455 -21.43 -0.89 -0.49
CA THR A 455 -22.14 -0.45 0.73
C THR A 455 -22.43 1.04 0.77
N ARG A 456 -21.74 1.86 -0.04
CA ARG A 456 -21.86 3.33 -0.01
C ARG A 456 -22.37 3.94 -1.32
N GLY A 457 -22.68 3.10 -2.33
CA GLY A 457 -23.12 3.57 -3.65
C GLY A 457 -22.14 4.51 -4.35
N THR A 458 -20.84 4.40 -4.02
CA THR A 458 -19.79 5.30 -4.54
C THR A 458 -19.06 4.63 -5.70
N THR A 459 -18.86 5.35 -6.82
CA THR A 459 -18.17 4.82 -7.99
C THR A 459 -16.66 4.67 -7.75
N ALA A 460 -16.02 3.75 -8.49
CA ALA A 460 -14.57 3.57 -8.41
C ALA A 460 -13.80 4.87 -8.74
N ALA A 461 -14.26 5.64 -9.73
CA ALA A 461 -13.67 6.94 -10.09
C ALA A 461 -13.62 7.87 -8.87
N ARG A 462 -14.76 8.04 -8.19
CA ARG A 462 -14.83 8.90 -7.00
C ARG A 462 -13.95 8.40 -5.85
N THR A 463 -13.88 7.09 -5.63
CA THR A 463 -12.98 6.52 -4.61
C THR A 463 -11.51 6.78 -4.94
N ILE A 464 -11.10 6.63 -6.21
CA ILE A 464 -9.73 6.93 -6.65
C ILE A 464 -9.42 8.43 -6.50
N ALA A 465 -10.33 9.30 -6.92
CA ALA A 465 -10.19 10.76 -6.80
C ALA A 465 -9.93 11.20 -5.34
N MET A 466 -10.64 10.59 -4.39
CA MET A 466 -10.52 10.90 -2.97
C MET A 466 -9.29 10.27 -2.30
N TRP A 467 -8.62 9.30 -2.93
CA TRP A 467 -7.61 8.47 -2.28
C TRP A 467 -6.44 9.27 -1.72
N TYR A 468 -6.00 10.32 -2.43
CA TYR A 468 -4.93 11.21 -1.97
C TYR A 468 -5.31 11.93 -0.66
N SER A 469 -6.54 12.45 -0.57
CA SER A 469 -7.02 13.16 0.64
C SER A 469 -7.06 12.22 1.85
N VAL A 470 -7.56 11.00 1.64
CA VAL A 470 -7.59 9.95 2.67
C VAL A 470 -6.18 9.63 3.14
N ARG A 471 -5.24 9.40 2.21
CA ARG A 471 -3.84 9.10 2.51
C ARG A 471 -3.18 10.20 3.34
N ARG A 472 -3.43 11.45 2.99
CA ARG A 472 -2.96 12.62 3.74
C ARG A 472 -3.53 12.64 5.17
N GLY A 473 -4.82 12.33 5.34
CA GLY A 473 -5.45 12.18 6.66
C GLY A 473 -4.77 11.09 7.50
N GLU A 474 -4.50 9.93 6.91
CA GLU A 474 -3.82 8.82 7.59
C GLU A 474 -2.40 9.18 8.05
N GLU A 475 -1.66 9.89 7.20
CA GLU A 475 -0.30 10.36 7.48
C GLU A 475 -0.24 11.37 8.62
N ARG A 476 -1.28 12.18 8.79
CA ARG A 476 -1.39 13.16 9.88
C ARG A 476 -1.93 12.56 11.17
N ASN A 477 -2.89 11.65 11.07
CA ASN A 477 -3.77 11.33 12.21
C ASN A 477 -3.67 9.89 12.71
N ILE A 478 -3.01 8.99 11.97
CA ILE A 478 -2.94 7.56 12.31
C ILE A 478 -1.50 7.09 12.42
N PHE A 479 -0.70 7.28 11.37
CA PHE A 479 0.66 6.78 11.30
C PHE A 479 1.63 7.38 12.34
N PRO A 480 1.44 8.61 12.85
CA PRO A 480 2.26 9.11 13.96
C PRO A 480 2.09 8.33 15.26
N PHE A 481 0.91 7.73 15.49
CA PHE A 481 0.55 7.07 16.75
C PHE A 481 0.65 5.54 16.70
N GLN A 482 0.96 4.95 15.55
CA GLN A 482 0.89 3.48 15.40
C GLN A 482 1.86 2.72 16.31
N GLU A 483 3.05 3.29 16.62
CA GLU A 483 4.05 2.66 17.50
C GLU A 483 3.64 2.74 18.99
N GLU A 484 2.62 3.52 19.34
CA GLU A 484 2.04 3.53 20.69
C GLU A 484 1.15 2.32 20.97
N ALA A 485 0.83 1.50 19.96
CA ALA A 485 -0.01 0.33 20.14
C ALA A 485 0.67 -0.74 21.01
N ASP A 486 -0.07 -1.39 21.89
CA ASP A 486 0.39 -2.54 22.66
C ASP A 486 0.64 -3.74 21.74
N ILE A 487 -0.18 -3.87 20.69
CA ILE A 487 -0.03 -4.89 19.67
C ILE A 487 -0.43 -4.39 18.29
N MET A 488 0.23 -4.92 17.27
CA MET A 488 -0.08 -4.69 15.87
C MET A 488 -0.66 -5.95 15.23
N PHE A 489 -1.68 -5.79 14.39
CA PHE A 489 -2.36 -6.87 13.71
C PHE A 489 -2.34 -6.67 12.20
N ASN A 490 -1.81 -7.65 11.48
CA ASN A 490 -1.85 -7.67 10.02
C ASN A 490 -3.12 -8.35 9.53
N SER A 491 -4.02 -7.58 8.90
CA SER A 491 -5.27 -8.09 8.35
C SER A 491 -5.18 -8.53 6.89
N ALA A 492 -3.99 -8.46 6.27
CA ALA A 492 -3.79 -8.94 4.92
C ALA A 492 -3.90 -10.47 4.86
N LEU A 493 -4.47 -10.97 3.77
CA LEU A 493 -4.58 -12.40 3.48
C LEU A 493 -3.88 -12.64 2.14
N ILE A 494 -2.98 -13.61 2.02
CA ILE A 494 -2.23 -13.84 0.75
C ILE A 494 -3.14 -13.97 -0.48
N TYR A 495 -4.34 -14.53 -0.28
CA TYR A 495 -5.26 -14.86 -1.36
C TYR A 495 -6.23 -13.73 -1.71
N GLU A 496 -6.25 -12.62 -0.96
CA GLU A 496 -7.35 -11.66 -1.05
C GLU A 496 -7.44 -10.96 -2.41
N LEU A 497 -6.31 -10.66 -3.05
CA LEU A 497 -6.31 -9.96 -4.34
C LEU A 497 -6.87 -10.85 -5.45
N ALA A 498 -6.65 -12.16 -5.35
CA ALA A 498 -7.23 -13.16 -6.24
C ALA A 498 -8.77 -13.29 -6.08
N VAL A 499 -9.32 -12.93 -4.92
CA VAL A 499 -10.78 -12.85 -4.70
C VAL A 499 -11.30 -11.48 -5.15
N LEU A 500 -10.66 -10.40 -4.70
CA LEU A 500 -11.09 -9.02 -4.94
C LEU A 500 -11.07 -8.66 -6.43
N LYS A 501 -10.18 -9.26 -7.25
CA LYS A 501 -10.10 -8.99 -8.69
C LYS A 501 -11.47 -9.12 -9.38
N GLN A 502 -12.27 -10.12 -9.00
CA GLN A 502 -13.55 -10.41 -9.63
C GLN A 502 -14.59 -9.30 -9.40
N TYR A 503 -14.43 -8.56 -8.30
CA TYR A 503 -15.31 -7.46 -7.92
C TYR A 503 -14.80 -6.11 -8.42
N VAL A 504 -13.48 -5.89 -8.38
CA VAL A 504 -12.89 -4.59 -8.68
C VAL A 504 -12.70 -4.37 -10.19
N GLU A 505 -12.40 -5.41 -10.98
CA GLU A 505 -12.18 -5.26 -12.44
C GLU A 505 -13.40 -4.62 -13.15
N PRO A 506 -14.66 -5.10 -12.95
CA PRO A 506 -15.83 -4.46 -13.57
C PRO A 506 -16.04 -3.00 -13.17
N LEU A 507 -15.64 -2.63 -11.94
CA LEU A 507 -15.75 -1.25 -11.45
C LEU A 507 -14.70 -0.34 -12.09
N LEU A 508 -13.48 -0.85 -12.28
CA LEU A 508 -12.41 -0.11 -12.95
C LEU A 508 -12.65 0.07 -14.44
N PHE A 509 -13.28 -0.89 -15.11
CA PHE A 509 -13.66 -0.77 -16.53
C PHE A 509 -14.73 0.29 -16.81
N GLN A 510 -15.42 0.81 -15.79
CA GLN A 510 -16.35 1.93 -15.94
C GLN A 510 -15.64 3.28 -16.07
N ILE A 511 -14.34 3.36 -15.77
CA ILE A 511 -13.56 4.60 -15.84
C ILE A 511 -13.04 4.76 -17.27
N THR A 512 -13.52 5.79 -17.96
CA THR A 512 -13.24 6.04 -19.38
C THR A 512 -11.99 6.90 -19.59
N PRO A 513 -11.37 6.90 -20.78
CA PRO A 513 -10.12 7.64 -21.04
C PRO A 513 -10.16 9.16 -20.83
N ASP A 514 -11.34 9.76 -20.83
CA ASP A 514 -11.58 11.19 -20.59
C ASP A 514 -11.62 11.57 -19.09
N MET A 515 -11.65 10.58 -18.19
CA MET A 515 -11.61 10.79 -16.74
C MET A 515 -10.17 10.92 -16.22
N GLU A 516 -9.95 11.77 -15.22
CA GLU A 516 -8.64 11.99 -14.59
C GLU A 516 -8.09 10.70 -13.95
N GLU A 517 -8.97 9.85 -13.43
CA GLU A 517 -8.62 8.62 -12.73
C GLU A 517 -8.24 7.45 -13.67
N TYR A 518 -8.38 7.64 -14.98
CA TYR A 518 -8.18 6.58 -15.98
C TYR A 518 -6.79 5.93 -15.91
N HIS A 519 -5.74 6.74 -15.69
CA HIS A 519 -4.38 6.22 -15.59
C HIS A 519 -4.19 5.27 -14.42
N GLU A 520 -4.79 5.60 -13.28
CA GLU A 520 -4.74 4.78 -12.08
C GLU A 520 -5.60 3.51 -12.25
N ALA A 521 -6.78 3.63 -12.86
CA ALA A 521 -7.63 2.49 -13.18
C ALA A 521 -6.91 1.49 -14.09
N LYS A 522 -6.30 1.98 -15.17
CA LYS A 522 -5.51 1.17 -16.11
C LYS A 522 -4.30 0.51 -15.43
N ARG A 523 -3.63 1.23 -14.54
CA ARG A 523 -2.52 0.70 -13.74
C ARG A 523 -2.99 -0.46 -12.85
N LEU A 524 -4.09 -0.29 -12.12
CA LEU A 524 -4.67 -1.31 -11.25
C LEU A 524 -5.14 -2.54 -12.04
N LEU A 525 -5.79 -2.35 -13.20
CA LEU A 525 -6.18 -3.46 -14.09
C LEU A 525 -4.96 -4.27 -14.55
N LYS A 526 -3.88 -3.60 -14.96
CA LYS A 526 -2.62 -4.28 -15.33
C LYS A 526 -1.99 -5.02 -14.15
N PHE A 527 -2.10 -4.47 -12.94
CA PHE A 527 -1.63 -5.10 -11.71
C PHE A 527 -2.46 -6.35 -11.35
N LEU A 528 -3.79 -6.29 -11.47
CA LEU A 528 -4.69 -7.41 -11.19
C LEU A 528 -4.54 -8.56 -12.20
N ASP A 529 -3.99 -8.31 -13.38
CA ASP A 529 -3.77 -9.34 -14.41
C ASP A 529 -2.71 -10.38 -14.01
N TYR A 530 -1.89 -10.12 -12.98
CA TYR A 530 -0.99 -11.16 -12.44
C TYR A 530 -1.74 -12.22 -11.63
N PHE A 531 -2.97 -11.97 -11.18
CA PHE A 531 -3.68 -12.85 -10.26
C PHE A 531 -4.69 -13.72 -11.00
N LEU A 532 -4.64 -15.03 -10.74
CA LEU A 532 -5.76 -15.93 -11.01
C LEU A 532 -6.92 -15.66 -10.05
N GLY A 533 -8.14 -15.95 -10.48
CA GLY A 533 -9.35 -15.71 -9.69
C GLY A 533 -9.63 -16.84 -8.70
N ILE A 534 -10.05 -16.49 -7.48
CA ILE A 534 -10.59 -17.43 -6.48
C ILE A 534 -12.06 -17.08 -6.23
N GLY A 535 -12.93 -18.09 -6.34
CA GLY A 535 -14.35 -17.97 -6.05
C GLY A 535 -14.66 -17.69 -4.58
N THR A 536 -15.79 -17.05 -4.31
CA THR A 536 -16.18 -16.62 -2.95
C THR A 536 -16.86 -17.69 -2.10
N ASP A 537 -17.19 -18.82 -2.70
CA ASP A 537 -17.75 -20.01 -2.05
C ASP A 537 -16.82 -20.59 -0.98
N ARG A 538 -15.51 -20.38 -1.14
CA ARG A 538 -14.47 -20.93 -0.25
C ARG A 538 -14.16 -20.03 0.95
N ILE A 539 -14.64 -18.79 0.95
CA ILE A 539 -14.28 -17.79 1.96
C ILE A 539 -15.20 -17.94 3.17
N PRO A 540 -14.68 -18.15 4.39
CA PRO A 540 -15.54 -18.26 5.58
C PRO A 540 -16.40 -17.01 5.82
N ALA A 541 -17.58 -17.19 6.40
CA ALA A 541 -18.50 -16.07 6.70
C ALA A 541 -17.94 -15.13 7.79
N ASN A 542 -16.99 -15.59 8.60
CA ASN A 542 -16.30 -14.80 9.61
C ASN A 542 -14.94 -14.25 9.12
N SER A 543 -14.57 -14.43 7.85
CA SER A 543 -13.32 -13.86 7.31
C SER A 543 -13.34 -12.33 7.35
N LEU A 544 -12.20 -11.70 7.64
CA LEU A 544 -12.04 -10.24 7.54
C LEU A 544 -12.34 -9.72 6.12
N LEU A 545 -12.13 -10.57 5.10
CA LEU A 545 -12.40 -10.22 3.71
C LEU A 545 -13.90 -9.96 3.45
N ARG A 546 -14.79 -10.55 4.26
CA ARG A 546 -16.25 -10.41 4.12
C ARG A 546 -16.75 -8.98 4.35
N GLU A 547 -15.96 -8.13 5.03
CA GLU A 547 -16.18 -6.68 5.07
C GLU A 547 -16.23 -6.09 3.65
N PHE A 548 -15.34 -6.56 2.77
CA PHE A 548 -15.10 -5.99 1.44
C PHE A 548 -15.86 -6.70 0.33
N ILE A 549 -16.16 -7.98 0.45
CA ILE A 549 -16.89 -8.73 -0.60
C ILE A 549 -18.35 -9.09 -0.25
N GLY A 550 -18.76 -8.95 1.02
CA GLY A 550 -20.11 -9.29 1.48
C GLY A 550 -20.27 -10.77 1.81
N GLY A 551 -21.45 -11.16 2.32
CA GLY A 551 -21.72 -12.53 2.79
C GLY A 551 -21.09 -12.85 4.15
N GLY A 552 -20.87 -11.82 4.98
CA GLY A 552 -20.34 -11.98 6.33
C GLY A 552 -21.41 -12.42 7.34
N CYS A 553 -20.97 -12.89 8.51
CA CYS A 553 -21.85 -13.27 9.63
C CYS A 553 -22.13 -12.14 10.63
N PHE A 554 -21.55 -10.96 10.41
CA PHE A 554 -21.79 -9.76 11.22
C PHE A 554 -22.66 -8.78 10.45
N ASP A 555 -23.57 -8.12 11.16
CA ASP A 555 -24.39 -7.02 10.64
C ASP A 555 -23.55 -5.73 10.70
N LEU A 556 -22.95 -5.36 9.57
CA LEU A 556 -21.92 -4.31 9.42
C LEU A 556 -22.39 -3.13 8.59
#